data_AF-A0A937K3D2-F1
#
_entry.id   AF-A0A937K3D2-F1
#
_cell.length_a   1.000
_cell.length_b   1.000
_cell.length_c   1.000
_cell.angle_alpha   90.00
_cell.angle_beta   90.00
_cell.angle_gamma   90.00
#
_symmetry.space_group_name_H-M   'P 1'
#
loop_
_entity.id
_entity.type
_entity.pdbx_description
1 polymer ?
#
loop_
_entity_poly.entity_id
_entity_poly.type
_entity_poly.pdbx_seq_one_letter_code
_entity_poly.pdbx_strand_id
1 'polypeptide(L)'
;MIHKMSSKSFYEFVTLAVARELEYFINESNYTVAFNSNIKNLVDELKALGKLNIEFMVLFNTSGEIALINEEIVGGYIAERMVKQLRTDYGINDEEEILKKIINGENTEKELFISNIYKYLIKILKEIYKDIRYRREVLESYKKRYSLNNMETEEMAVTLASILIIEDICGYLSLDVELKNIIIQNL
;
A
#
# COMPACT_ATOMS: atom_id res chain seq x y z
N MET A 1 -16.07 5.51 24.53
CA MET A 1 -15.38 6.79 24.25
C MET A 1 -14.91 6.69 22.80
N ILE A 2 -15.64 7.32 21.87
CA ILE A 2 -15.41 7.17 20.43
C ILE A 2 -14.12 7.92 20.11
N HIS A 3 -13.07 7.20 19.73
CA HIS A 3 -11.85 7.83 19.20
C HIS A 3 -12.23 8.63 17.96
N LYS A 4 -11.92 9.92 18.02
CA LYS A 4 -12.17 10.91 16.97
C LYS A 4 -11.39 10.45 15.73
N MET A 5 -12.05 9.84 14.75
CA MET A 5 -11.49 9.69 13.41
C MET A 5 -11.07 11.09 12.97
N SER A 6 -9.76 11.32 12.79
CA SER A 6 -9.27 12.60 12.28
C SER A 6 -9.94 12.83 10.92
N SER A 7 -10.21 14.08 10.57
CA SER A 7 -11.02 14.52 9.42
C SER A 7 -10.45 14.20 8.03
N LYS A 8 -9.67 13.13 7.88
CA LYS A 8 -9.12 12.64 6.61
C LYS A 8 -9.89 11.40 6.19
N SER A 9 -10.24 11.30 4.91
CA SER A 9 -10.86 10.09 4.35
C SER A 9 -9.90 8.90 4.52
N PHE A 10 -10.42 7.66 4.53
CA PHE A 10 -9.53 6.50 4.62
C PHE A 10 -8.65 6.35 3.37
N TYR A 11 -9.11 6.78 2.20
CA TYR A 11 -8.27 7.02 1.01
C TYR A 11 -7.05 7.91 1.30
N GLU A 12 -7.26 9.09 1.91
CA GLU A 12 -6.17 10.02 2.25
C GLU A 12 -5.23 9.41 3.30
N PHE A 13 -5.79 8.72 4.30
CA PHE A 13 -4.99 8.02 5.28
C PHE A 13 -4.10 6.96 4.64
N VAL A 14 -4.67 6.06 3.82
CA VAL A 14 -3.93 4.99 3.15
C VAL A 14 -2.87 5.57 2.22
N THR A 15 -3.19 6.65 1.50
CA THR A 15 -2.23 7.34 0.63
C THR A 15 -0.99 7.77 1.40
N LEU A 16 -1.18 8.42 2.54
CA LEU A 16 -0.09 8.92 3.38
C LEU A 16 0.67 7.80 4.10
N ALA A 17 -0.05 6.81 4.64
CA ALA A 17 0.55 5.64 5.28
C ALA A 17 1.45 4.89 4.29
N VAL A 18 0.93 4.58 3.10
CA VAL A 18 1.69 3.91 2.05
C VAL A 18 2.90 4.73 1.62
N ALA A 19 2.73 6.02 1.33
CA ALA A 19 3.85 6.87 0.92
C ALA A 19 4.97 6.86 1.96
N ARG A 20 4.61 7.07 3.24
CA ARG A 20 5.55 7.09 4.37
C ARG A 20 6.27 5.76 4.56
N GLU A 21 5.54 4.65 4.55
CA GLU A 21 6.15 3.33 4.78
C GLU A 21 7.04 2.89 3.61
N LEU A 22 6.66 3.23 2.37
CA LEU A 22 7.50 2.97 1.20
C LEU A 22 8.76 3.83 1.21
N GLU A 23 8.66 5.14 1.47
CA GLU A 23 9.82 6.05 1.58
C GLU A 23 10.77 5.64 2.72
N TYR A 24 10.19 5.19 3.84
CA TYR A 24 10.96 4.69 4.97
C TYR A 24 11.70 3.39 4.62
N PHE A 25 11.06 2.45 3.93
CA PHE A 25 11.61 1.11 3.73
C PHE A 25 12.46 0.95 2.47
N ILE A 26 12.07 1.59 1.36
CA ILE A 26 12.67 1.44 0.03
C ILE A 26 13.75 2.52 -0.15
N ASN A 27 14.96 2.08 -0.52
CA ASN A 27 16.05 2.98 -0.86
C ASN A 27 16.04 3.31 -2.36
N GLU A 28 15.84 2.29 -3.20
CA GLU A 28 15.81 2.41 -4.65
C GLU A 28 14.87 1.34 -5.20
N SER A 29 14.20 1.62 -6.31
CA SER A 29 13.32 0.65 -6.95
C SER A 29 13.27 0.80 -8.46
N ASN A 30 13.07 -0.33 -9.13
CA ASN A 30 12.72 -0.37 -10.54
C ASN A 30 11.24 -0.74 -10.68
N TYR A 31 10.55 -0.07 -11.60
CA TYR A 31 9.13 -0.27 -11.82
C TYR A 31 8.86 -1.22 -12.98
N THR A 32 7.70 -1.87 -12.98
CA THR A 32 7.28 -2.72 -14.09
C THR A 32 6.99 -1.88 -15.33
N VAL A 33 7.07 -2.51 -16.52
CA VAL A 33 6.75 -1.86 -17.79
C VAL A 33 5.31 -1.34 -17.81
N ALA A 34 4.38 -2.11 -17.25
CA ALA A 34 2.98 -1.74 -17.15
C ALA A 34 2.79 -0.50 -16.27
N PHE A 35 3.43 -0.45 -15.10
CA PHE A 35 3.35 0.71 -14.21
C PHE A 35 4.00 1.95 -14.82
N ASN A 36 5.20 1.81 -15.41
CA ASN A 36 5.86 2.89 -16.15
C ASN A 36 4.94 3.49 -17.23
N SER A 37 4.28 2.64 -18.02
CA SER A 37 3.38 3.07 -19.09
C SER A 37 2.14 3.79 -18.54
N ASN A 38 1.54 3.26 -17.47
CA ASN A 38 0.36 3.87 -16.85
C ASN A 38 0.66 5.26 -16.29
N ILE A 39 1.76 5.42 -15.55
CA ILE A 39 2.15 6.72 -14.98
C ILE A 39 2.50 7.70 -16.10
N LYS A 40 3.19 7.25 -17.15
CA LYS A 40 3.50 8.10 -18.30
C LYS A 40 2.24 8.62 -18.99
N ASN A 41 1.28 7.75 -19.26
CA ASN A 41 0.00 8.15 -19.86
C ASN A 41 -0.74 9.16 -18.96
N LEU A 42 -0.80 8.92 -17.65
CA LEU A 42 -1.41 9.84 -16.69
C LEU A 42 -0.72 11.22 -16.71
N VAL A 43 0.61 11.24 -16.72
CA VAL A 43 1.40 12.48 -16.80
C VAL A 43 1.12 13.22 -18.10
N ASP A 44 1.07 12.52 -19.23
CA ASP A 44 0.80 13.11 -20.55
C ASP A 44 -0.63 13.67 -20.63
N GLU A 45 -1.62 12.98 -20.06
CA GLU A 45 -3.00 13.48 -19.93
C GLU A 45 -3.06 14.76 -19.08
N LEU A 46 -2.37 14.80 -17.94
CA LEU A 46 -2.33 15.97 -17.08
C LEU A 46 -1.64 17.16 -17.74
N LYS A 47 -0.58 16.91 -18.52
CA LYS A 47 0.08 17.95 -19.33
C LYS A 47 -0.85 18.50 -20.40
N ALA A 48 -1.61 17.64 -21.09
CA ALA A 48 -2.60 18.07 -22.07
C ALA A 48 -3.71 18.96 -21.45
N LEU A 49 -4.02 18.75 -20.17
CA LEU A 49 -4.93 19.57 -19.38
C LEU A 49 -4.28 20.85 -18.80
N GLY A 50 -3.02 21.13 -19.12
CA GLY A 50 -2.30 22.33 -18.65
C GLY A 50 -1.76 22.23 -17.22
N LYS A 51 -1.77 21.05 -16.58
CA LYS A 51 -1.24 20.85 -15.22
C LYS A 51 0.26 20.55 -15.26
N LEU A 52 1.06 21.59 -15.49
CA LEU A 52 2.51 21.47 -15.71
C LEU A 52 3.32 21.11 -14.44
N ASN A 53 2.79 21.33 -13.24
CA ASN A 53 3.49 21.03 -11.98
C ASN A 53 3.74 19.53 -11.74
N ILE A 54 3.16 18.65 -12.56
CA ILE A 54 3.34 17.19 -12.46
C ILE A 54 4.79 16.75 -12.70
N GLU A 55 5.58 17.55 -13.43
CA GLU A 55 6.99 17.25 -13.73
C GLU A 55 7.89 17.28 -12.48
N PHE A 56 7.46 17.94 -11.39
CA PHE A 56 8.16 17.92 -10.10
C PHE A 56 7.87 16.66 -9.29
N MET A 57 6.88 15.86 -9.70
CA MET A 57 6.44 14.67 -8.96
C MET A 57 6.88 13.37 -9.63
N VAL A 58 7.19 13.38 -10.93
CA VAL A 58 7.71 12.20 -11.65
C VAL A 58 8.75 12.62 -12.69
N LEU A 59 9.90 11.95 -12.67
CA LEU A 59 10.95 12.06 -13.69
C LEU A 59 11.13 10.73 -14.41
N PHE A 60 11.25 10.80 -15.73
CA PHE A 60 11.53 9.64 -16.59
C PHE A 60 12.96 9.70 -17.13
N ASN A 61 13.60 8.55 -17.24
CA ASN A 61 14.91 8.42 -17.91
C ASN A 61 14.77 8.52 -19.44
N THR A 62 15.89 8.49 -20.15
CA THR A 62 15.92 8.56 -21.63
C THR A 62 15.23 7.37 -22.31
N SER A 63 15.04 6.26 -21.61
CA SER A 63 14.30 5.08 -22.07
C SER A 63 12.79 5.19 -21.81
N GLY A 64 12.33 6.25 -21.16
CA GLY A 64 10.93 6.47 -20.80
C GLY A 64 10.47 5.68 -19.56
N GLU A 65 11.39 5.15 -18.76
CA GLU A 65 11.09 4.49 -17.48
C GLU A 65 11.16 5.51 -16.34
N ILE A 66 10.39 5.30 -15.28
CA ILE A 66 10.43 6.17 -14.10
C ILE A 66 11.83 6.10 -13.47
N ALA A 67 12.49 7.24 -13.41
CA ALA A 67 13.78 7.43 -12.73
C ALA A 67 13.57 7.93 -11.29
N LEU A 68 12.55 8.76 -11.07
CA LEU A 68 12.16 9.25 -9.75
C LEU A 68 10.64 9.47 -9.75
N ILE A 69 9.99 9.14 -8.65
CA ILE A 69 8.55 9.38 -8.44
C ILE A 69 8.33 9.72 -6.98
N ASN A 70 7.50 10.73 -6.73
CA ASN A 70 7.03 11.05 -5.39
C ASN A 70 6.15 9.90 -4.89
N GLU A 71 6.47 9.37 -3.71
CA GLU A 71 5.81 8.24 -3.07
C GLU A 71 4.32 8.52 -2.80
N GLU A 72 3.88 9.77 -2.70
CA GLU A 72 2.45 10.11 -2.64
C GLU A 72 1.68 9.70 -3.92
N ILE A 73 2.33 9.67 -5.09
CA ILE A 73 1.70 9.17 -6.33
C ILE A 73 1.50 7.66 -6.22
N VAL A 74 2.52 6.93 -5.73
CA VAL A 74 2.43 5.48 -5.52
C VAL A 74 1.38 5.17 -4.45
N GLY A 75 1.37 5.94 -3.35
CA GLY A 75 0.39 5.85 -2.28
C GLY A 75 -1.03 6.09 -2.79
N GLY A 76 -1.25 7.14 -3.58
CA GLY A 76 -2.55 7.43 -4.19
C GLY A 76 -3.04 6.32 -5.12
N TYR A 77 -2.14 5.77 -5.94
CA TYR A 77 -2.44 4.64 -6.82
C TYR A 77 -2.84 3.38 -6.03
N ILE A 78 -2.12 3.07 -4.95
CA ILE A 78 -2.44 1.93 -4.07
C ILE A 78 -3.76 2.16 -3.33
N ALA A 79 -3.96 3.34 -2.75
CA ALA A 79 -5.16 3.69 -2.00
C ALA A 79 -6.41 3.65 -2.87
N GLU A 80 -6.36 4.18 -4.09
CA GLU A 80 -7.49 4.17 -5.03
C GLU A 80 -7.91 2.73 -5.33
N ARG A 81 -6.94 1.89 -5.65
CA ARG A 81 -7.15 0.47 -5.94
C ARG A 81 -7.71 -0.27 -4.73
N MET A 82 -7.19 0.01 -3.54
CA MET A 82 -7.65 -0.60 -2.30
C MET A 82 -9.10 -0.22 -1.98
N VAL A 83 -9.45 1.07 -2.04
CA VAL A 83 -10.81 1.55 -1.83
C VAL A 83 -11.76 0.96 -2.86
N LYS A 84 -11.36 0.89 -4.13
CA LYS A 84 -12.16 0.26 -5.18
C LYS A 84 -12.39 -1.23 -4.92
N GLN A 85 -11.36 -1.94 -4.46
CA GLN A 85 -11.48 -3.35 -4.09
C GLN A 85 -12.44 -3.53 -2.91
N LEU A 86 -12.31 -2.71 -1.86
CA LEU A 86 -13.20 -2.77 -0.70
C LEU A 86 -14.67 -2.53 -1.08
N ARG A 87 -14.95 -1.54 -1.92
CA ARG A 87 -16.30 -1.30 -2.43
C ARG A 87 -16.86 -2.52 -3.16
N THR A 88 -16.01 -3.21 -3.91
CA THR A 88 -16.38 -4.42 -4.65
C THR A 88 -16.64 -5.60 -3.70
N ASP A 89 -15.75 -5.85 -2.75
CA ASP A 89 -15.83 -6.98 -1.82
C ASP A 89 -17.05 -6.88 -0.89
N TYR A 90 -17.40 -5.67 -0.48
CA TYR A 90 -18.52 -5.43 0.43
C TYR A 90 -19.83 -5.07 -0.28
N GLY A 91 -19.79 -4.77 -1.57
CA GLY A 91 -20.97 -4.32 -2.33
C GLY A 91 -21.54 -2.98 -1.85
N ILE A 92 -20.71 -2.16 -1.19
CA ILE A 92 -21.09 -0.89 -0.58
C ILE A 92 -20.24 0.22 -1.23
N ASN A 93 -20.87 1.31 -1.66
CA ASN A 93 -20.13 2.42 -2.28
C ASN A 93 -19.55 3.40 -1.25
N ASP A 94 -20.19 3.53 -0.10
CA ASP A 94 -19.73 4.39 1.01
C ASP A 94 -18.61 3.70 1.80
N GLU A 95 -17.43 4.27 1.72
CA GLU A 95 -16.24 3.80 2.41
C GLU A 95 -16.40 3.88 3.93
N GLU A 96 -17.03 4.93 4.46
CA GLU A 96 -17.25 5.04 5.91
C GLU A 96 -18.18 3.95 6.42
N GLU A 97 -19.18 3.55 5.63
CA GLU A 97 -20.09 2.47 5.98
C GLU A 97 -19.35 1.14 6.04
N ILE A 98 -18.46 0.86 5.07
CA ILE A 98 -17.60 -0.32 5.08
C ILE A 98 -16.74 -0.34 6.35
N LEU A 99 -16.06 0.75 6.65
CA LEU A 99 -15.19 0.84 7.84
C LEU A 99 -15.98 0.67 9.13
N LYS A 100 -17.16 1.29 9.25
CA LYS A 100 -18.04 1.11 10.42
C LYS A 100 -18.45 -0.34 10.58
N LYS A 101 -18.74 -1.06 9.49
CA LYS A 101 -19.05 -2.49 9.53
C LYS A 101 -17.86 -3.32 10.03
N ILE A 102 -16.66 -3.03 9.56
CA ILE A 102 -15.44 -3.74 9.99
C ILE A 102 -15.11 -3.45 11.46
N ILE A 103 -15.14 -2.19 11.88
CA ILE A 103 -14.79 -1.76 13.25
C ILE A 103 -15.75 -2.38 14.27
N ASN A 104 -17.06 -2.38 13.96
CA ASN A 104 -18.10 -2.94 14.82
C ASN A 104 -18.30 -4.45 14.63
N GLY A 105 -17.62 -5.05 13.67
CA GLY A 105 -17.70 -6.47 13.36
C GLY A 105 -17.03 -7.36 14.39
N GLU A 106 -17.30 -8.66 14.26
CA GLU A 106 -16.65 -9.69 15.07
C GLU A 106 -15.17 -9.84 14.70
N ASN A 107 -14.38 -10.48 15.58
CA ASN A 107 -12.95 -10.66 15.33
C ASN A 107 -12.67 -11.42 14.03
N THR A 108 -13.50 -12.41 13.70
CA THR A 108 -13.41 -13.16 12.44
C THR A 108 -13.57 -12.28 11.20
N GLU A 109 -14.47 -11.29 11.25
CA GLU A 109 -14.67 -10.33 10.16
C GLU A 109 -13.48 -9.38 10.02
N LYS A 110 -12.89 -8.95 11.15
CA LYS A 110 -11.69 -8.10 11.19
C LYS A 110 -10.47 -8.85 10.66
N GLU A 111 -10.27 -10.08 11.07
CA GLU A 111 -9.19 -10.96 10.58
C GLU A 111 -9.32 -11.21 9.08
N LEU A 112 -10.53 -11.47 8.60
CA LEU A 112 -10.81 -11.65 7.17
C LEU A 112 -10.51 -10.38 6.37
N PHE A 113 -10.95 -9.22 6.87
CA PHE A 113 -10.64 -7.92 6.27
C PHE A 113 -9.12 -7.72 6.12
N ILE A 114 -8.36 -7.92 7.20
CA ILE A 114 -6.90 -7.74 7.20
C ILE A 114 -6.22 -8.75 6.26
N SER A 115 -6.65 -10.01 6.27
CA SER A 115 -6.16 -11.06 5.37
C SER A 115 -6.36 -10.67 3.89
N ASN A 116 -7.52 -10.13 3.55
CA ASN A 116 -7.82 -9.70 2.19
C ASN A 116 -7.01 -8.47 1.77
N ILE A 117 -6.92 -7.45 2.63
CA ILE A 117 -6.08 -6.27 2.36
C ILE A 117 -4.61 -6.67 2.20
N TYR A 118 -4.10 -7.60 3.01
CA TYR A 118 -2.73 -8.09 2.90
C TYR A 118 -2.43 -8.73 1.55
N LYS A 119 -3.25 -9.69 1.13
CA LYS A 119 -3.13 -10.32 -0.20
C LYS A 119 -3.20 -9.30 -1.32
N TYR A 120 -4.09 -8.32 -1.17
CA TYR A 120 -4.29 -7.29 -2.17
C TYR A 120 -3.09 -6.36 -2.28
N LEU A 121 -2.51 -5.93 -1.15
CA LEU A 121 -1.29 -5.12 -1.11
C LEU A 121 -0.12 -5.85 -1.78
N ILE A 122 0.10 -7.11 -1.45
CA ILE A 122 1.15 -7.92 -2.10
C ILE A 122 0.96 -7.91 -3.61
N LYS A 123 -0.27 -8.17 -4.08
CA LYS A 123 -0.57 -8.18 -5.51
C LYS A 123 -0.29 -6.84 -6.16
N ILE A 124 -0.77 -5.73 -5.59
CA ILE A 124 -0.54 -4.39 -6.16
C ILE A 124 0.96 -4.07 -6.21
N LEU A 125 1.68 -4.33 -5.12
CA LEU A 125 3.11 -4.04 -5.04
C LEU A 125 3.92 -4.85 -6.06
N LYS A 126 3.60 -6.14 -6.28
CA LYS A 126 4.19 -6.95 -7.35
C LYS A 126 3.86 -6.42 -8.76
N GLU A 127 2.71 -5.77 -8.94
CA GLU A 127 2.36 -5.12 -10.21
C GLU A 127 3.09 -3.79 -10.44
N ILE A 128 3.45 -3.08 -9.37
CA ILE A 128 4.17 -1.80 -9.42
C ILE A 128 5.68 -2.02 -9.58
N TYR A 129 6.25 -2.88 -8.75
CA TYR A 129 7.68 -3.02 -8.59
C TYR A 129 8.23 -4.26 -9.32
N LYS A 130 9.28 -4.02 -10.11
CA LYS A 130 10.09 -5.08 -10.73
C LYS A 130 11.22 -5.51 -9.80
N ASP A 131 11.86 -4.57 -9.12
CA ASP A 131 12.95 -4.81 -8.18
C ASP A 131 12.94 -3.73 -7.09
N ILE A 132 13.29 -4.11 -5.85
CA ILE A 132 13.27 -3.23 -4.69
C ILE A 132 14.58 -3.42 -3.91
N ARG A 133 15.35 -2.35 -3.75
CA ARG A 133 16.44 -2.25 -2.77
C ARG A 133 15.90 -1.56 -1.53
N TYR A 134 16.08 -2.20 -0.38
CA TYR A 134 15.44 -1.79 0.86
C TYR A 134 16.43 -1.71 2.03
N ARG A 135 16.00 -1.08 3.13
CA ARG A 135 16.77 -0.98 4.38
C ARG A 135 16.85 -2.33 5.09
N ARG A 136 18.05 -2.91 5.14
CA ARG A 136 18.29 -4.24 5.74
C ARG A 136 17.99 -4.29 7.24
N GLU A 137 18.21 -3.21 7.97
CA GLU A 137 17.92 -3.17 9.41
C GLU A 137 16.42 -3.36 9.69
N VAL A 138 15.57 -2.72 8.86
CA VAL A 138 14.11 -2.87 8.93
C VAL A 138 13.72 -4.31 8.62
N LEU A 139 14.34 -4.89 7.58
CA LEU A 139 14.12 -6.29 7.23
C LEU A 139 14.38 -7.24 8.40
N GLU A 140 15.57 -7.16 9.00
CA GLU A 140 15.97 -8.10 10.05
C GLU A 140 15.13 -7.95 11.32
N SER A 141 14.66 -6.74 11.62
CA SER A 141 13.71 -6.50 12.72
C SER A 141 12.38 -7.21 12.48
N TYR A 142 11.78 -7.02 11.29
CA TYR A 142 10.48 -7.59 10.96
C TYR A 142 10.53 -9.10 10.71
N LYS A 143 11.62 -9.63 10.14
CA LYS A 143 11.85 -11.08 10.02
C LYS A 143 11.73 -11.79 11.36
N LYS A 144 12.33 -11.23 12.41
CA LYS A 144 12.26 -11.80 13.77
C LYS A 144 10.84 -11.69 14.34
N ARG A 145 10.22 -10.51 14.22
CA ARG A 145 8.87 -10.24 14.75
C ARG A 145 7.81 -11.17 14.14
N TYR A 146 7.86 -11.35 12.82
CA TYR A 146 6.89 -12.14 12.05
C TYR A 146 7.34 -13.56 11.72
N SER A 147 8.53 -13.97 12.16
CA SER A 147 9.07 -15.32 11.94
C SER A 147 9.24 -15.67 10.45
N LEU A 148 9.66 -14.71 9.63
CA LEU A 148 9.79 -14.81 8.16
C LEU A 148 11.14 -15.39 7.69
N ASN A 149 11.77 -16.25 8.50
CA ASN A 149 13.16 -16.67 8.27
C ASN A 149 13.36 -17.53 7.02
N ASN A 150 12.30 -18.22 6.57
CA ASN A 150 12.36 -19.19 5.47
C ASN A 150 11.86 -18.64 4.14
N MET A 151 11.45 -17.37 4.09
CA MET A 151 10.84 -16.79 2.88
C MET A 151 11.91 -16.31 1.89
N GLU A 152 11.65 -16.50 0.60
CA GLU A 152 12.57 -16.12 -0.47
C GLU A 152 12.84 -14.61 -0.48
N THR A 153 14.06 -14.23 -0.87
CA THR A 153 14.53 -12.84 -0.83
C THR A 153 13.80 -11.92 -1.80
N GLU A 154 13.33 -12.44 -2.94
CA GLU A 154 12.65 -11.65 -3.98
C GLU A 154 11.25 -11.21 -3.53
N GLU A 155 10.51 -12.06 -2.81
CA GLU A 155 9.19 -11.70 -2.30
C GLU A 155 9.25 -10.89 -1.00
N MET A 156 10.41 -10.91 -0.34
CA MET A 156 10.63 -10.31 0.97
C MET A 156 10.30 -8.82 1.03
N ALA A 157 10.74 -8.06 0.04
CA ALA A 157 10.52 -6.62 0.01
C ALA A 157 9.02 -6.28 -0.03
N VAL A 158 8.29 -6.94 -0.93
CA VAL A 158 6.85 -6.70 -1.10
C VAL A 158 6.07 -7.15 0.13
N THR A 159 6.40 -8.31 0.69
CA THR A 159 5.80 -8.80 1.92
C THR A 159 6.00 -7.81 3.08
N LEU A 160 7.22 -7.32 3.29
CA LEU A 160 7.47 -6.39 4.39
C LEU A 160 6.81 -5.03 4.18
N ALA A 161 6.86 -4.48 2.97
CA ALA A 161 6.12 -3.25 2.65
C ALA A 161 4.63 -3.42 2.95
N SER A 162 4.04 -4.57 2.59
CA SER A 162 2.64 -4.88 2.89
C SER A 162 2.37 -4.95 4.39
N ILE A 163 3.26 -5.57 5.17
CA ILE A 163 3.14 -5.65 6.64
C ILE A 163 3.17 -4.25 7.27
N LEU A 164 4.13 -3.41 6.88
CA LEU A 164 4.27 -2.04 7.39
C LEU A 164 2.98 -1.23 7.18
N ILE A 165 2.45 -1.28 5.96
CA ILE A 165 1.20 -0.59 5.61
C ILE A 165 0.01 -1.12 6.42
N ILE A 166 -0.04 -2.43 6.69
CA ILE A 166 -1.14 -3.02 7.44
C ILE A 166 -1.07 -2.71 8.92
N GLU A 167 0.13 -2.66 9.51
CA GLU A 167 0.29 -2.21 10.89
C GLU A 167 -0.32 -0.81 11.09
N ASP A 168 -0.08 0.09 10.12
CA ASP A 168 -0.68 1.41 10.09
C ASP A 168 -2.21 1.37 9.97
N ILE A 169 -2.75 0.58 9.04
CA ILE A 169 -4.20 0.44 8.85
C ILE A 169 -4.87 -0.11 10.12
N CYS A 170 -4.28 -1.13 10.74
CA CYS A 170 -4.76 -1.67 12.02
C CYS A 170 -4.75 -0.60 13.11
N GLY A 171 -3.68 0.20 13.20
CA GLY A 171 -3.58 1.31 14.14
C GLY A 171 -4.65 2.39 13.92
N TYR A 172 -4.86 2.79 12.66
CA TYR A 172 -5.87 3.78 12.28
C TYR A 172 -7.29 3.33 12.60
N LEU A 173 -7.61 2.07 12.31
CA LEU A 173 -8.94 1.50 12.56
C LEU A 173 -9.11 0.99 14.00
N SER A 174 -8.06 1.04 14.82
CA SER A 174 -8.03 0.47 16.18
C SER A 174 -8.44 -1.00 16.21
N LEU A 175 -7.94 -1.80 15.24
CA LEU A 175 -8.22 -3.22 15.15
C LEU A 175 -7.25 -4.01 16.03
N ASP A 176 -7.78 -4.65 17.06
CA ASP A 176 -7.04 -5.59 17.91
C ASP A 176 -7.09 -6.98 17.29
N VAL A 177 -6.09 -7.29 16.46
CA VAL A 177 -5.96 -8.57 15.75
C VAL A 177 -4.55 -9.14 15.92
N GLU A 178 -4.44 -10.47 15.95
CA GLU A 178 -3.15 -11.16 15.97
C GLU A 178 -2.50 -11.14 14.58
N LEU A 179 -1.99 -9.97 14.17
CA LEU A 179 -1.48 -9.73 12.82
C LEU A 179 -0.42 -10.76 12.41
N LYS A 180 0.44 -11.19 13.34
CA LYS A 180 1.43 -12.24 13.08
C LYS A 180 0.79 -13.53 12.55
N ASN A 181 -0.31 -13.98 13.16
CA ASN A 181 -0.98 -15.22 12.79
C ASN A 181 -1.65 -15.07 11.43
N ILE A 182 -2.28 -13.92 11.17
CA ILE A 182 -2.88 -13.62 9.86
C ILE A 182 -1.80 -13.63 8.78
N ILE A 183 -0.67 -12.95 8.98
CA ILE A 183 0.41 -12.88 8.00
C ILE A 183 0.94 -14.28 7.69
N ILE A 184 1.26 -15.08 8.70
CA ILE A 184 1.81 -16.44 8.52
C ILE A 184 0.86 -17.36 7.75
N GLN A 185 -0.46 -17.24 7.96
CA GLN A 185 -1.46 -18.04 7.23
C GLN A 185 -1.59 -17.67 5.75
N ASN A 186 -1.05 -16.52 5.34
CA ASN A 186 -1.17 -15.96 4.00
C ASN A 186 0.15 -15.91 3.23
N LEU A 187 1.22 -16.48 3.80
CA LEU A 187 2.51 -16.73 3.14
C LEU A 187 2.50 -18.12 2.50
#